data_AF-A0A951F3F9-F1
#
_entry.id   AF-A0A951F3F9-F1
#
_cell.length_a   1.000
_cell.length_b   1.000
_cell.length_c   1.000
_cell.angle_alpha   90.00
_cell.angle_beta   90.00
_cell.angle_gamma   90.00
#
_symmetry.space_group_name_H-M   'P 1'
#
loop_
_entity.id
_entity.type
_entity.pdbx_description
1 polymer ?
#
loop_
_entity_poly.entity_id
_entity_poly.type
_entity_poly.pdbx_seq_one_letter_code
_entity_poly.pdbx_strand_id
1 'polypeptide(L)'
;MAQTVPSQFLLIRKAAELALSGKHEQVKDYASAITRCFLSEGPIKDSLDERVTTLHMKYLAGEAPAVSEQTLVSALNQVASQMSLPEYGKTSPIEFRLFRMAVLRALPELNPAPAPAPDRGPETKMSPVEIAYLIGLLLLQKRINPSFQVTEAELQQRSAEHHDIPQRTTLAITAGPARSGAVVSAFLSFSKTLTLARLNGLFNFFAEALGYREPTVPR
;
A
#
# COMPACT_ATOMS: atom_id res chain seq x y z
N MET A 1 -3.77 -36.07 1.91
CA MET A 1 -4.03 -35.14 0.79
C MET A 1 -3.57 -33.76 1.24
N ALA A 2 -2.56 -33.16 0.60
CA ALA A 2 -2.10 -31.82 0.96
C ALA A 2 -3.04 -30.79 0.34
N GLN A 3 -3.76 -30.02 1.17
CA GLN A 3 -4.49 -28.84 0.69
C GLN A 3 -3.45 -27.78 0.30
N THR A 4 -3.32 -27.49 -1.00
CA THR A 4 -2.49 -26.37 -1.45
C THR A 4 -3.20 -25.08 -1.06
N VAL A 5 -2.69 -24.41 -0.02
CA VAL A 5 -3.16 -23.07 0.36
C VAL A 5 -2.97 -22.16 -0.86
N PRO A 6 -4.06 -21.56 -1.39
CA PRO A 6 -3.95 -20.65 -2.53
C PRO A 6 -2.96 -19.53 -2.22
N SER A 7 -2.14 -19.14 -3.20
CA SER A 7 -1.27 -17.98 -3.04
C SER A 7 -2.13 -16.74 -2.77
N GLN A 8 -1.66 -15.85 -1.88
CA GLN A 8 -2.37 -14.61 -1.57
C GLN A 8 -2.64 -13.78 -2.82
N PHE A 9 -1.71 -13.78 -3.78
CA PHE A 9 -1.89 -13.17 -5.10
C PHE A 9 -3.13 -13.67 -5.84
N LEU A 10 -3.39 -14.99 -5.82
CA LEU A 10 -4.58 -15.55 -6.48
C LEU A 10 -5.87 -15.13 -5.78
N LEU A 11 -5.85 -15.02 -4.45
CA LEU A 11 -7.00 -14.53 -3.68
C LEU A 11 -7.30 -13.07 -3.99
N ILE A 12 -6.28 -12.21 -4.01
CA ILE A 12 -6.40 -10.79 -4.37
C ILE A 12 -6.96 -10.67 -5.79
N ARG A 13 -6.40 -11.40 -6.75
CA ARG A 13 -6.83 -11.38 -8.16
C ARG A 13 -8.30 -11.72 -8.31
N LYS A 14 -8.72 -12.84 -7.71
CA LYS A 14 -10.12 -13.29 -7.75
C LYS A 14 -11.06 -12.28 -7.08
N ALA A 15 -10.65 -11.69 -5.96
CA ALA A 15 -11.47 -10.69 -5.28
C ALA A 15 -11.57 -9.38 -6.08
N ALA A 16 -10.48 -8.96 -6.72
CA ALA A 16 -10.46 -7.78 -7.60
C ALA A 16 -11.41 -7.95 -8.78
N GLU A 17 -11.42 -9.11 -9.44
CA GLU A 17 -12.34 -9.42 -10.54
C GLU A 17 -13.82 -9.31 -10.12
N LEU A 18 -14.15 -9.82 -8.93
CA LEU A 18 -15.52 -9.73 -8.39
C LEU A 18 -15.88 -8.29 -8.03
N ALA A 19 -14.96 -7.54 -7.42
CA ALA A 19 -15.19 -6.16 -7.00
C ALA A 19 -15.55 -5.21 -8.16
N LEU A 20 -15.20 -5.55 -9.41
CA LEU A 20 -15.58 -4.79 -10.60
C LEU A 20 -17.11 -4.65 -10.78
N SER A 21 -17.91 -5.54 -10.17
CA SER A 21 -19.37 -5.41 -10.23
C SER A 21 -19.92 -4.22 -9.42
N GLY A 22 -19.10 -3.62 -8.55
CA GLY A 22 -19.51 -2.53 -7.65
C GLY A 22 -20.43 -2.98 -6.51
N LYS A 23 -20.61 -4.28 -6.28
CA LYS A 23 -21.38 -4.78 -5.13
C LYS A 23 -20.57 -4.63 -3.84
N HIS A 24 -21.22 -4.06 -2.81
CA HIS A 24 -20.59 -3.79 -1.52
C HIS A 24 -19.83 -4.99 -0.93
N GLU A 25 -20.47 -6.16 -0.84
CA GLU A 25 -19.84 -7.38 -0.32
C GLU A 25 -18.57 -7.78 -1.09
N GLN A 26 -18.56 -7.62 -2.41
CA GLN A 26 -17.41 -8.01 -3.23
C GLN A 26 -16.25 -7.00 -3.10
N VAL A 27 -16.57 -5.72 -2.95
CA VAL A 27 -15.56 -4.70 -2.63
C VAL A 27 -15.00 -4.91 -1.21
N LYS A 28 -15.85 -5.33 -0.26
CA LYS A 28 -15.43 -5.67 1.10
C LYS A 28 -14.51 -6.89 1.13
N ASP A 29 -14.85 -7.94 0.40
CA ASP A 29 -13.98 -9.10 0.24
C ASP A 29 -12.62 -8.72 -0.37
N TYR A 30 -12.63 -7.81 -1.35
CA TYR A 30 -11.40 -7.30 -1.95
C TYR A 30 -10.55 -6.49 -0.96
N ALA A 31 -11.15 -5.55 -0.23
CA ALA A 31 -10.48 -4.81 0.83
C ALA A 31 -9.89 -5.75 1.88
N SER A 32 -10.65 -6.74 2.35
CA SER A 32 -10.17 -7.72 3.34
C SER A 32 -9.05 -8.61 2.78
N ALA A 33 -9.06 -8.97 1.49
CA ALA A 33 -7.97 -9.75 0.90
C ALA A 33 -6.66 -8.95 0.88
N ILE A 34 -6.76 -7.65 0.62
CA ILE A 34 -5.63 -6.72 0.63
C ILE A 34 -5.07 -6.53 2.03
N THR A 35 -5.90 -6.19 3.02
CA THR A 35 -5.43 -5.93 4.40
C THR A 35 -4.88 -7.17 5.09
N ARG A 36 -5.41 -8.36 4.78
CA ARG A 36 -4.90 -9.65 5.28
C ARG A 36 -3.43 -9.89 4.91
N CYS A 37 -2.90 -9.21 3.89
CA CYS A 37 -1.48 -9.33 3.52
C CYS A 37 -0.53 -8.72 4.56
N PHE A 38 -1.00 -7.78 5.38
CA PHE A 38 -0.16 -7.03 6.31
C PHE A 38 -0.78 -6.79 7.69
N LEU A 39 -2.02 -7.24 7.94
CA LEU A 39 -2.69 -7.23 9.23
C LEU A 39 -3.27 -8.61 9.58
N SER A 40 -3.21 -8.97 10.86
CA SER A 40 -3.94 -10.11 11.40
C SER A 40 -5.40 -9.74 11.68
N GLU A 41 -6.28 -10.75 11.76
CA GLU A 41 -7.69 -10.55 12.09
C GLU A 41 -7.86 -9.84 13.46
N GLY A 42 -8.84 -8.95 13.56
CA GLY A 42 -9.10 -8.16 14.75
C GLY A 42 -9.63 -6.75 14.43
N PRO A 43 -9.97 -5.96 15.46
CA PRO A 43 -10.75 -4.72 15.31
C PRO A 43 -10.08 -3.65 14.45
N ILE A 44 -8.74 -3.63 14.38
CA ILE A 44 -8.02 -2.70 13.49
C ILE A 44 -8.23 -3.07 12.04
N LYS A 45 -8.09 -4.36 11.72
CA LYS A 45 -8.29 -4.85 10.37
C LYS A 45 -9.73 -4.64 9.96
N ASP A 46 -10.69 -4.97 10.81
CA ASP A 46 -12.12 -4.80 10.51
C ASP A 46 -12.47 -3.32 10.24
N SER A 47 -11.94 -2.40 11.07
CA SER A 47 -12.07 -0.95 10.86
C SER A 47 -11.43 -0.50 9.55
N LEU A 48 -10.24 -1.00 9.22
CA LEU A 48 -9.57 -0.66 7.98
C LEU A 48 -10.31 -1.20 6.76
N ASP A 49 -10.79 -2.45 6.82
CA ASP A 49 -11.56 -3.10 5.77
C ASP A 49 -12.80 -2.28 5.43
N GLU A 50 -13.57 -1.89 6.43
CA GLU A 50 -14.79 -1.09 6.24
C GLU A 50 -14.49 0.28 5.63
N ARG A 51 -13.39 0.92 6.05
CA ARG A 51 -12.98 2.23 5.52
C ARG A 51 -12.50 2.13 4.09
N VAL A 52 -11.60 1.20 3.77
CA VAL A 52 -11.14 0.97 2.40
C VAL A 52 -12.31 0.63 1.50
N THR A 53 -13.25 -0.22 1.97
CA THR A 53 -14.49 -0.56 1.26
C THR A 53 -15.30 0.69 0.94
N THR A 54 -15.62 1.49 1.96
CA THR A 54 -16.42 2.71 1.81
C THR A 54 -15.78 3.69 0.83
N LEU A 55 -14.47 3.92 0.95
CA LEU A 55 -13.74 4.83 0.08
C LEU A 55 -13.70 4.32 -1.36
N HIS A 56 -13.48 3.02 -1.54
CA HIS A 56 -13.43 2.42 -2.87
C HIS A 56 -14.80 2.45 -3.55
N MET A 57 -15.88 2.19 -2.80
CA MET A 57 -17.25 2.33 -3.30
C MET A 57 -17.54 3.76 -3.78
N LYS A 58 -17.19 4.78 -2.98
CA LYS A 58 -17.31 6.19 -3.41
C LYS A 58 -16.48 6.49 -4.66
N TYR A 59 -15.29 5.90 -4.76
CA TYR A 59 -14.41 6.06 -5.92
C TYR A 59 -15.03 5.46 -7.18
N LEU A 60 -15.58 4.24 -7.09
CA LEU A 60 -16.29 3.58 -8.19
C LEU A 60 -17.56 4.34 -8.61
N ALA A 61 -18.25 4.98 -7.66
CA ALA A 61 -19.40 5.84 -7.91
C ALA A 61 -19.02 7.23 -8.49
N GLY A 62 -17.74 7.59 -8.56
CA GLY A 62 -17.27 8.91 -8.98
C GLY A 62 -17.48 10.02 -7.94
N GLU A 63 -17.91 9.67 -6.72
CA GLU A 63 -18.11 10.59 -5.59
C GLU A 63 -16.79 10.95 -4.88
N ALA A 64 -15.76 10.14 -5.06
CA ALA A 64 -14.43 10.31 -4.49
C ALA A 64 -13.39 10.43 -5.61
N PRO A 65 -12.51 11.45 -5.59
CA PRO A 65 -11.45 11.55 -6.57
C PRO A 65 -10.40 10.47 -6.33
N ALA A 66 -9.74 10.06 -7.41
CA ALA A 66 -8.51 9.28 -7.33
C ALA A 66 -7.37 10.12 -6.73
N VAL A 67 -6.44 9.46 -6.03
CA VAL A 67 -5.37 10.14 -5.28
C VAL A 67 -4.07 10.15 -6.08
N SER A 68 -3.39 11.29 -6.13
CA SER A 68 -2.08 11.40 -6.79
C SER A 68 -0.94 10.78 -5.96
N GLU A 69 0.08 10.25 -6.63
CA GLU A 69 1.33 9.78 -5.99
C GLU A 69 1.93 10.85 -5.06
N GLN A 70 1.99 12.11 -5.52
CA GLN A 70 2.58 13.21 -4.76
C GLN A 70 1.80 13.47 -3.46
N THR A 71 0.46 13.46 -3.52
CA THR A 71 -0.40 13.62 -2.34
C THR A 71 -0.14 12.51 -1.33
N LEU A 72 -0.07 11.27 -1.79
CA LEU A 72 0.16 10.11 -0.93
C LEU A 72 1.54 10.16 -0.26
N VAL A 73 2.59 10.45 -1.02
CA VAL A 73 3.96 10.56 -0.49
C VAL A 73 4.07 11.68 0.54
N SER A 74 3.44 12.82 0.28
CA SER A 74 3.40 13.94 1.23
C SER A 74 2.72 13.53 2.53
N ALA A 75 1.58 12.82 2.45
CA ALA A 75 0.87 12.30 3.62
C ALA A 75 1.72 11.28 4.41
N LEU A 76 2.37 10.33 3.72
CA LEU A 76 3.28 9.35 4.34
C LEU A 76 4.44 10.03 5.09
N ASN A 77 5.04 11.06 4.49
CA ASN A 77 6.16 11.77 5.11
C ASN A 77 5.72 12.67 6.27
N GLN A 78 4.50 13.21 6.22
CA GLN A 78 3.92 13.94 7.35
C GLN A 78 3.71 13.00 8.54
N VAL A 79 3.15 11.81 8.32
CA VAL A 79 3.06 10.76 9.34
C VAL A 79 4.45 10.43 9.89
N ALA A 80 5.42 10.15 9.02
CA ALA A 80 6.76 9.77 9.44
C ALA A 80 7.37 10.84 10.35
N SER A 81 7.16 12.11 10.02
CA SER A 81 7.61 13.25 10.81
C SER A 81 6.89 13.33 12.17
N GLN A 82 5.57 13.16 12.20
CA GLN A 82 4.77 13.14 13.44
C GLN A 82 5.17 11.99 14.38
N MET A 83 5.59 10.86 13.81
CA MET A 83 6.07 9.71 14.57
C MET A 83 7.57 9.78 14.90
N SER A 84 8.25 10.87 14.50
CA SER A 84 9.70 11.03 14.64
C SER A 84 10.48 9.83 14.10
N LEU A 85 10.03 9.29 12.97
CA LEU A 85 10.75 8.23 12.28
C LEU A 85 12.09 8.76 11.77
N PRO A 86 13.13 7.90 11.72
CA PRO A 86 14.40 8.26 11.08
C PRO A 86 14.19 8.61 9.61
N GLU A 87 15.14 9.32 8.99
CA GLU A 87 15.00 9.82 7.62
C GLU A 87 14.71 8.71 6.59
N TYR A 88 15.29 7.52 6.76
CA TYR A 88 15.00 6.37 5.88
C TYR A 88 13.53 5.87 5.96
N GLY A 89 12.79 6.28 6.98
CA GLY A 89 11.36 6.02 7.14
C GLY A 89 10.49 6.89 6.23
N LYS A 90 11.03 7.99 5.69
CA LYS A 90 10.38 8.81 4.66
C LYS A 90 10.55 8.17 3.29
N THR A 91 9.71 8.58 2.35
CA THR A 91 9.75 8.13 0.97
C THR A 91 9.75 9.30 0.01
N SER A 92 10.49 9.17 -1.09
CA SER A 92 10.47 10.16 -2.17
C SER A 92 9.45 9.79 -3.25
N PRO A 93 8.96 10.75 -4.07
CA PRO A 93 8.05 10.45 -5.16
C PRO A 93 8.61 9.44 -6.17
N ILE A 94 9.92 9.50 -6.44
CA ILE A 94 10.58 8.58 -7.37
C ILE A 94 10.70 7.17 -6.79
N GLU A 95 11.04 7.02 -5.50
CA GLU A 95 11.05 5.71 -4.81
C GLU A 95 9.66 5.08 -4.85
N PHE A 96 8.64 5.85 -4.50
CA PHE A 96 7.24 5.38 -4.51
C PHE A 96 6.79 4.95 -5.91
N ARG A 97 7.11 5.72 -6.94
CA ARG A 97 6.76 5.39 -8.32
C ARG A 97 7.41 4.08 -8.78
N LEU A 98 8.71 3.91 -8.53
CA LEU A 98 9.42 2.68 -8.89
C LEU A 98 8.84 1.47 -8.15
N PHE A 99 8.53 1.65 -6.86
CA PHE A 99 7.88 0.64 -6.05
C PHE A 99 6.50 0.27 -6.61
N ARG A 100 5.64 1.25 -6.89
CA ARG A 100 4.31 1.06 -7.49
C ARG A 100 4.39 0.34 -8.83
N MET A 101 5.28 0.74 -9.73
CA MET A 101 5.46 0.09 -11.03
C MET A 101 5.85 -1.39 -10.89
N ALA A 102 6.71 -1.72 -9.93
CA ALA A 102 7.08 -3.11 -9.65
C ALA A 102 5.88 -3.93 -9.13
N VAL A 103 5.07 -3.33 -8.25
CA VAL A 103 3.83 -3.96 -7.73
C VAL A 103 2.81 -4.17 -8.84
N LEU A 104 2.52 -3.16 -9.66
CA LEU A 104 1.54 -3.25 -10.75
C LEU A 104 1.95 -4.25 -11.84
N ARG A 105 3.24 -4.52 -12.01
CA ARG A 105 3.71 -5.60 -12.89
C ARG A 105 3.32 -6.99 -12.35
N ALA A 106 3.29 -7.16 -11.04
CA ALA A 106 2.92 -8.42 -10.39
C ALA A 106 1.41 -8.55 -10.16
N LEU A 107 0.72 -7.44 -9.94
CA LEU A 107 -0.71 -7.33 -9.65
C LEU A 107 -1.33 -6.19 -10.46
N PRO A 108 -1.55 -6.38 -11.78
CA PRO A 108 -2.15 -5.35 -12.62
C PRO A 108 -3.59 -5.01 -12.19
N GLU A 109 -4.28 -5.91 -11.51
CA GLU A 109 -5.68 -5.74 -11.08
C GLU A 109 -5.87 -4.65 -10.01
N LEU A 110 -4.79 -4.21 -9.34
CA LEU A 110 -4.84 -3.08 -8.41
C LEU A 110 -5.20 -1.77 -9.11
N ASN A 111 -4.88 -1.65 -10.40
CA ASN A 111 -5.24 -0.49 -11.22
C ASN A 111 -6.20 -0.92 -12.33
N PRO A 112 -7.52 -0.99 -12.04
CA PRO A 112 -8.52 -1.39 -13.04
C PRO A 112 -8.75 -0.32 -14.13
N ALA A 113 -8.07 0.82 -14.07
CA ALA A 113 -8.16 1.83 -15.12
C ALA A 113 -7.78 1.19 -16.47
N PRO A 114 -8.50 1.53 -17.56
CA PRO A 114 -8.14 1.05 -18.89
C PRO A 114 -6.67 1.39 -19.14
N ALA A 115 -5.93 0.42 -19.70
CA ALA A 115 -4.50 0.58 -19.98
C ALA A 115 -4.28 1.97 -20.61
N PRO A 116 -3.39 2.80 -20.04
CA PRO A 116 -3.18 4.12 -20.57
C PRO A 116 -2.81 4.00 -22.05
N ALA A 117 -3.23 4.98 -22.85
CA ALA A 117 -2.75 5.09 -24.23
C ALA A 117 -1.21 4.92 -24.21
N PRO A 118 -0.60 4.23 -25.18
CA PRO A 118 0.82 3.85 -25.15
C PRO A 118 1.78 5.04 -24.93
N ASP A 119 1.31 6.26 -25.19
CA ASP A 119 2.06 7.50 -25.10
C ASP A 119 1.92 8.21 -23.73
N ARG A 120 0.98 7.76 -22.89
CA ARG A 120 0.80 8.24 -21.51
C ARG A 120 1.43 7.23 -20.56
N GLY A 121 2.40 7.67 -19.78
CA GLY A 121 2.89 6.90 -18.63
C GLY A 121 1.75 6.48 -17.69
N PRO A 122 1.98 5.54 -16.76
CA PRO A 122 0.95 5.09 -15.83
C PRO A 122 0.26 6.29 -15.19
N GLU A 123 -1.07 6.27 -15.16
CA GLU A 123 -1.83 7.34 -14.52
C GLU A 123 -1.28 7.56 -13.11
N THR A 124 -0.95 8.81 -12.79
CA THR A 124 -0.38 9.19 -11.49
C THR A 124 -1.40 9.11 -10.37
N LYS A 125 -2.63 8.73 -10.69
CA LYS A 125 -3.76 8.62 -9.78
C LYS A 125 -4.03 7.16 -9.43
N MET A 126 -4.50 6.93 -8.22
CA MET A 126 -4.68 5.59 -7.64
C MET A 126 -6.05 5.44 -7.00
N SER A 127 -6.57 4.22 -7.02
CA SER A 127 -7.78 3.84 -6.29
C SER A 127 -7.50 3.67 -4.78
N PRO A 128 -8.50 3.80 -3.90
CA PRO A 128 -8.30 3.60 -2.46
C PRO A 128 -7.74 2.22 -2.07
N VAL A 129 -8.14 1.16 -2.79
CA VAL A 129 -7.63 -0.20 -2.54
C VAL A 129 -6.18 -0.34 -2.97
N GLU A 130 -5.82 0.23 -4.12
CA GLU A 130 -4.42 0.29 -4.58
C GLU A 130 -3.53 0.97 -3.54
N ILE A 131 -3.98 2.13 -3.02
CA ILE A 131 -3.26 2.88 -1.99
C ILE A 131 -3.08 2.05 -0.73
N ALA A 132 -4.14 1.41 -0.24
CA ALA A 132 -4.08 0.58 0.97
C ALA A 132 -3.04 -0.54 0.84
N TYR A 133 -3.03 -1.22 -0.31
CA TYR A 133 -2.05 -2.27 -0.60
C TYR A 133 -0.63 -1.73 -0.69
N LEU A 134 -0.41 -0.65 -1.45
CA LEU A 134 0.91 -0.05 -1.66
C LEU A 134 1.50 0.47 -0.35
N ILE A 135 0.71 1.15 0.50
CA ILE A 135 1.16 1.62 1.81
C ILE A 135 1.54 0.42 2.69
N GLY A 136 0.65 -0.57 2.82
CA GLY A 136 0.90 -1.74 3.67
C GLY A 136 2.17 -2.47 3.27
N LEU A 137 2.38 -2.66 1.97
CA LEU A 137 3.56 -3.33 1.45
C LEU A 137 4.84 -2.48 1.56
N LEU A 138 4.76 -1.16 1.33
CA LEU A 138 5.91 -0.25 1.48
C LEU A 138 6.38 -0.19 2.94
N LEU A 139 5.45 -0.08 3.88
CA LEU A 139 5.75 -0.11 5.32
C LEU A 139 6.43 -1.42 5.72
N LEU A 140 5.95 -2.54 5.16
CA LEU A 140 6.58 -3.83 5.38
C LEU A 140 8.01 -3.85 4.81
N GLN A 141 8.21 -3.40 3.57
CA GLN A 141 9.53 -3.35 2.92
C GLN A 141 10.53 -2.47 3.69
N LYS A 142 10.17 -1.22 4.01
CA LYS A 142 11.04 -0.32 4.80
C LYS A 142 11.43 -0.92 6.15
N ARG A 143 10.60 -1.81 6.68
CA ARG A 143 10.84 -2.43 7.97
C ARG A 143 11.75 -3.66 7.89
N ILE A 144 11.50 -4.57 6.96
CA ILE A 144 12.19 -5.87 6.92
C ILE A 144 13.36 -5.91 5.93
N ASN A 145 13.42 -4.97 4.99
CA ASN A 145 14.38 -4.98 3.92
C ASN A 145 15.37 -3.80 4.07
N PRO A 146 16.63 -4.05 4.47
CA PRO A 146 17.65 -3.02 4.58
C PRO A 146 17.86 -2.23 3.29
N SER A 147 17.56 -2.78 2.11
CA SER A 147 17.67 -2.03 0.85
C SER A 147 16.66 -0.89 0.71
N PHE A 148 15.57 -0.91 1.50
CA PHE A 148 14.57 0.15 1.60
C PHE A 148 14.84 1.11 2.77
N GLN A 149 15.82 0.82 3.62
CA GLN A 149 16.25 1.67 4.74
C GLN A 149 17.35 2.62 4.29
N VAL A 150 17.12 3.30 3.17
CA VAL A 150 18.04 4.26 2.57
C VAL A 150 17.43 5.64 2.61
N THR A 151 18.26 6.63 2.92
CA THR A 151 17.88 8.05 2.87
C THR A 151 17.83 8.52 1.41
N GLU A 152 17.14 9.64 1.18
CA GLU A 152 17.08 10.25 -0.15
C GLU A 152 18.48 10.65 -0.66
N ALA A 153 19.34 11.15 0.22
CA ALA A 153 20.72 11.52 -0.12
C ALA A 153 21.54 10.31 -0.60
N GLU A 154 21.44 9.18 0.10
CA GLU A 154 22.11 7.93 -0.32
C GLU A 154 21.57 7.41 -1.65
N LEU A 155 20.27 7.57 -1.89
CA LEU A 155 19.63 7.14 -3.13
C LEU A 155 20.09 8.01 -4.31
N GLN A 156 20.19 9.33 -4.11
CA GLN A 156 20.77 10.27 -5.08
C GLN A 156 22.23 9.93 -5.37
N GLN A 157 23.03 9.64 -4.34
CA GLN A 157 24.43 9.24 -4.49
C GLN A 157 24.56 7.94 -5.30
N ARG A 158 23.76 6.90 -4.98
CA ARG A 158 23.76 5.64 -5.75
C ARG A 158 23.37 5.85 -7.21
N SER A 159 22.45 6.76 -7.46
CA SER A 159 21.99 7.10 -8.81
C SER A 159 23.07 7.83 -9.62
N ALA A 160 23.89 8.66 -8.95
CA ALA A 160 25.03 9.33 -9.56
C ALA A 160 26.18 8.35 -9.87
N GLU A 161 26.46 7.42 -8.96
CA GLU A 161 27.55 6.44 -9.10
C GLU A 161 27.26 5.38 -10.17
N HIS A 162 26.01 4.98 -10.33
CA HIS A 162 25.61 4.00 -11.32
C HIS A 162 24.62 4.63 -12.30
N HIS A 163 25.14 5.11 -13.43
CA HIS A 163 24.36 5.54 -14.59
C HIS A 163 23.39 4.47 -15.16
N ASP A 164 23.42 3.23 -14.63
CA ASP A 164 22.61 2.08 -15.07
C ASP A 164 21.51 1.62 -14.08
N ILE A 165 21.18 2.37 -13.02
CA ILE A 165 20.15 1.93 -12.05
C ILE A 165 18.74 2.39 -12.46
N PRO A 166 17.99 1.50 -13.14
CA PRO A 166 16.57 1.35 -12.76
C PRO A 166 16.22 -0.06 -12.26
N GLN A 167 17.08 -1.06 -12.46
CA GLN A 167 16.63 -2.45 -12.38
C GLN A 167 16.75 -3.12 -10.99
N ARG A 168 17.66 -2.68 -10.12
CA ARG A 168 17.95 -3.39 -8.86
C ARG A 168 16.81 -3.34 -7.84
N THR A 169 16.09 -2.23 -7.71
CA THR A 169 14.93 -2.14 -6.81
C THR A 169 13.79 -3.06 -7.26
N THR A 170 13.68 -3.30 -8.57
CA THR A 170 12.63 -4.13 -9.16
C THR A 170 12.81 -5.62 -8.84
N LEU A 171 14.06 -6.09 -8.75
CA LEU A 171 14.38 -7.51 -8.52
C LEU A 171 14.13 -7.97 -7.08
N ALA A 172 14.25 -7.06 -6.10
CA ALA A 172 13.99 -7.40 -4.70
C ALA A 172 12.49 -7.55 -4.37
N ILE A 173 11.60 -6.93 -5.16
CA ILE A 173 10.15 -6.97 -4.94
C ILE A 173 9.54 -8.28 -5.48
N THR A 174 10.08 -8.83 -6.58
CA THR A 174 9.59 -10.08 -7.18
C THR A 174 10.21 -11.33 -6.56
N ALA A 175 11.40 -11.23 -5.96
CA ALA A 175 11.98 -12.28 -5.13
C ALA A 175 11.23 -12.32 -3.78
N GLY A 176 10.05 -12.94 -3.76
CA GLY A 176 9.21 -13.02 -2.56
C GLY A 176 9.94 -13.52 -1.30
N PRO A 177 9.39 -13.27 -0.10
CA PRO A 177 10.00 -13.61 1.20
C PRO A 177 10.00 -15.12 1.51
N ALA A 178 10.32 -15.97 0.53
CA ALA A 178 10.12 -17.41 0.59
C ALA A 178 11.12 -18.17 1.48
N ARG A 179 12.05 -17.52 2.19
CA ARG A 179 13.16 -18.25 2.85
C ARG A 179 13.62 -17.84 4.25
N SER A 180 12.89 -17.03 5.03
CA SER A 180 13.35 -16.82 6.41
C SER A 180 12.22 -16.66 7.42
N GLY A 181 12.05 -17.66 8.30
CA GLY A 181 11.20 -17.59 9.48
C GLY A 181 11.52 -16.42 10.42
N ALA A 182 12.70 -15.78 10.25
CA ALA A 182 13.05 -14.54 10.92
C ALA A 182 12.08 -13.37 10.58
N VAL A 183 11.55 -13.32 9.36
CA VAL A 183 10.65 -12.25 8.90
C VAL A 183 9.31 -12.27 9.65
N VAL A 184 8.78 -13.47 9.95
CA VAL A 184 7.52 -13.64 10.71
C VAL A 184 7.70 -13.23 12.17
N SER A 185 8.85 -13.57 12.78
CA SER A 185 9.13 -13.18 14.17
C SER A 185 9.32 -11.66 14.32
N ALA A 186 10.00 -11.03 13.36
CA ALA A 186 10.13 -9.59 13.30
C ALA A 186 8.72 -9.00 13.22
N PHE A 187 7.91 -9.39 12.23
CA PHE A 187 6.53 -8.91 12.01
C PHE A 187 5.70 -8.83 13.30
N LEU A 188 5.65 -9.92 14.08
CA LEU A 188 4.91 -10.01 15.35
C LEU A 188 5.44 -9.03 16.43
N SER A 189 6.74 -8.76 16.48
CA SER A 189 7.34 -7.89 17.51
C SER A 189 6.90 -6.41 17.42
N PHE A 190 6.65 -5.88 16.21
CA PHE A 190 6.23 -4.48 16.04
C PHE A 190 4.73 -4.27 16.07
N SER A 191 3.94 -5.30 15.77
CA SER A 191 2.49 -5.25 16.06
C SER A 191 2.23 -4.96 17.54
N LYS A 192 3.21 -5.29 18.40
CA LYS A 192 3.18 -4.98 19.83
C LYS A 192 3.62 -3.54 20.17
N THR A 193 4.46 -2.90 19.34
CA THR A 193 4.95 -1.52 19.59
C THR A 193 4.16 -0.43 18.88
N LEU A 194 3.50 -0.71 17.74
CA LEU A 194 2.47 0.19 17.24
C LEU A 194 1.18 -0.04 18.02
N THR A 195 0.92 0.83 18.99
CA THR A 195 -0.34 0.79 19.73
C THR A 195 -1.52 0.99 18.78
N LEU A 196 -2.63 0.30 19.05
CA LEU A 196 -3.93 0.43 18.38
C LEU A 196 -4.29 1.90 18.09
N ALA A 197 -4.05 2.79 19.05
CA ALA A 197 -4.31 4.22 18.94
C ALA A 197 -3.49 4.91 17.83
N ARG A 198 -2.23 4.51 17.62
CA ARG A 198 -1.36 5.08 16.59
C ARG A 198 -1.76 4.61 15.19
N LEU A 199 -2.17 3.34 15.03
CA LEU A 199 -2.69 2.84 13.76
C LEU A 199 -4.03 3.50 13.39
N ASN A 200 -4.96 3.63 14.33
CA ASN A 200 -6.21 4.34 14.06
C ASN A 200 -5.98 5.83 13.73
N GLY A 201 -5.10 6.50 14.46
CA GLY A 201 -4.71 7.89 14.17
C GLY A 201 -4.08 8.03 12.78
N LEU A 202 -3.20 7.10 12.41
CA LEU A 202 -2.60 7.00 11.07
C LEU A 202 -3.67 6.90 9.98
N PHE A 203 -4.60 5.97 10.11
CA PHE A 203 -5.62 5.77 9.09
C PHE A 203 -6.61 6.93 9.05
N ASN A 204 -6.98 7.53 10.20
CA ASN A 204 -7.81 8.75 10.25
C ASN A 204 -7.12 9.90 9.53
N PHE A 205 -5.83 10.11 9.83
CA PHE A 205 -5.01 11.07 9.13
C PHE A 205 -4.95 10.80 7.63
N PHE A 206 -4.80 9.53 7.20
CA PHE A 206 -4.84 9.22 5.77
C PHE A 206 -6.19 9.53 5.13
N ALA A 207 -7.32 9.13 5.73
CA ALA A 207 -8.62 9.49 5.15
C ALA A 207 -8.78 11.01 5.04
N GLU A 208 -8.40 11.77 6.08
CA GLU A 208 -8.44 13.24 6.03
C GLU A 208 -7.50 13.83 4.97
N ALA A 209 -6.25 13.37 4.92
CA ALA A 209 -5.24 13.84 3.97
C ALA A 209 -5.61 13.52 2.51
N LEU A 210 -6.41 12.48 2.31
CA LEU A 210 -6.94 12.08 1.01
C LEU A 210 -8.28 12.79 0.67
N GLY A 211 -8.73 13.73 1.50
CA GLY A 211 -9.96 14.49 1.29
C GLY A 211 -11.23 13.73 1.67
N TYR A 212 -11.10 12.56 2.31
CA TYR A 212 -12.20 11.77 2.80
C TYR A 212 -12.52 12.14 4.25
N ARG A 213 -13.10 13.34 4.44
CA ARG A 213 -13.69 13.68 5.74
C ARG A 213 -14.92 12.81 5.96
N GLU A 214 -14.93 12.06 7.05
CA GLU A 214 -16.20 11.56 7.57
C GLU A 214 -17.07 12.77 7.96
N PRO A 215 -18.38 12.74 7.72
CA PRO A 215 -19.26 13.75 8.26
C PRO A 215 -19.11 13.74 9.77
N THR A 216 -18.61 14.85 10.33
CA THR A 216 -18.49 15.00 11.78
C THR A 216 -19.88 14.87 12.37
N VAL A 217 -20.16 13.76 13.06
CA VAL A 217 -21.40 13.61 13.81
C VAL A 217 -21.39 14.72 14.87
N PRO A 218 -22.33 15.69 14.82
CA PRO A 218 -22.41 16.71 15.86
C PRO A 218 -22.63 16.00 17.19
N ARG A 219 -21.76 16.28 18.16
CA ARG A 219 -21.87 15.78 19.54
C ARG A 219 -22.95 16.54 20.29
#